data_AF-A0A351T4U7-F1
#
_entry.id   AF-A0A351T4U7-F1
#
_cell.length_a   1.000
_cell.length_b   1.000
_cell.length_c   1.000
_cell.angle_alpha   90.00
_cell.angle_beta   90.00
_cell.angle_gamma   90.00
#
_symmetry.space_group_name_H-M   'P 1'
#
loop_
_entity.id
_entity.type
_entity.pdbx_description
1 polymer ?
#
loop_
_entity_poly.entity_id
_entity_poly.type
_entity_poly.pdbx_seq_one_letter_code
_entity_poly.pdbx_strand_id
1 'polypeptide(L)'
;MASKSVQTKKKKEKAETAAQDAPLLDLSDQAVKQMIKNAKKRGYVTYEEVNQVLPSEEVSPEQIEDTMAMLSEMGINVVDSEEGEDGAENKELVATAANGNAVAKKESKSSELERTDDPVRMYLREMGSVELLSREGEIAIAKRIEAGRETMIAGLCESPVTFQAIIVWREELNEERVLLRDIIDLDATLGKGPGQPGNEANATNEAVSTTANQAVKAEAPAKEEKAAEGDTTEADASDDDDDEDADADNNMSLAAMEALLRPQVLEIFDKIAANYKKLHKLEEARIEGKVSNDPLSTQQEKRYVKLRDETVTLVQSLHLNNNRIEALVDLMYSINKRLIGFEGRLLRLADYHGVDRAEFLDQYRGHELDANWTRRVARLKSKGWQDFTKKERAQIKEIRDEIAQISQETGLEIAEFRRIVHTVQKGEKEARQAKKEMVEANLRLVISIAKKYTNRGLQFLDL
;
A
#
# COMPACT_ATOMS: atom_id res chain seq x y z
N MET A 1 11.48 -90.67 19.26
CA MET A 1 12.64 -91.01 20.11
C MET A 1 13.38 -89.74 20.45
N ALA A 2 13.96 -89.69 21.64
CA ALA A 2 14.84 -88.63 22.11
C ALA A 2 15.83 -88.14 21.03
N SER A 3 16.01 -86.83 20.93
CA SER A 3 17.20 -86.10 20.43
C SER A 3 16.77 -84.64 20.18
N LYS A 4 17.48 -83.58 20.56
CA LYS A 4 18.90 -83.38 20.83
C LYS A 4 19.11 -82.06 21.60
N SER A 5 19.93 -82.11 22.64
CA SER A 5 20.90 -81.09 23.09
C SER A 5 21.90 -80.78 21.95
N VAL A 6 22.64 -79.67 21.82
CA VAL A 6 23.16 -78.64 22.73
C VAL A 6 23.68 -77.44 21.91
N GLN A 7 23.76 -76.30 22.60
CA GLN A 7 24.36 -74.98 22.31
C GLN A 7 25.64 -74.93 21.45
N THR A 8 25.84 -73.86 20.65
CA THR A 8 26.71 -72.71 21.00
C THR A 8 26.89 -71.65 19.88
N LYS A 9 26.92 -70.37 20.34
CA LYS A 9 27.74 -69.21 19.89
C LYS A 9 27.37 -68.32 18.67
N LYS A 10 27.05 -67.08 19.06
CA LYS A 10 27.54 -65.74 18.60
C LYS A 10 27.06 -65.10 17.29
N LYS A 11 26.34 -63.98 17.50
CA LYS A 11 26.52 -62.62 16.93
C LYS A 11 26.32 -62.42 15.42
N LYS A 12 25.25 -61.70 15.04
CA LYS A 12 25.32 -60.48 14.22
C LYS A 12 23.97 -59.76 14.12
N GLU A 13 24.06 -58.44 13.95
CA GLU A 13 22.99 -57.45 13.88
C GLU A 13 21.93 -57.74 12.80
N LYS A 14 20.66 -57.41 13.10
CA LYS A 14 19.79 -56.47 12.36
C LYS A 14 18.33 -56.64 12.77
N ALA A 15 17.57 -55.56 12.57
CA ALA A 15 16.12 -55.42 12.67
C ALA A 15 15.56 -54.99 14.04
N GLU A 16 15.88 -53.76 14.45
CA GLU A 16 14.83 -52.85 14.90
C GLU A 16 13.92 -52.59 13.69
N THR A 17 12.69 -53.07 13.75
CA THR A 17 11.45 -52.55 13.11
C THR A 17 10.40 -53.65 13.22
N ALA A 18 9.55 -53.60 14.26
CA ALA A 18 8.20 -54.17 14.28
C ALA A 18 7.60 -54.01 15.69
N ALA A 19 7.05 -52.83 15.98
CA ALA A 19 6.11 -52.65 17.08
C ALA A 19 5.15 -51.53 16.70
N GLN A 20 4.27 -51.79 15.74
CA GLN A 20 3.11 -50.95 15.47
C GLN A 20 1.91 -51.86 15.21
N ASP A 21 0.77 -51.47 15.78
CA ASP A 21 -0.56 -52.08 15.73
C ASP A 21 -0.89 -53.20 16.72
N ALA A 22 -0.97 -52.83 18.01
CA ALA A 22 -1.98 -53.39 18.90
C ALA A 22 -2.89 -52.26 19.42
N PRO A 23 -4.23 -52.40 19.40
CA PRO A 23 -5.13 -51.38 19.92
C PRO A 23 -4.95 -51.23 21.44
N LEU A 24 -4.59 -50.02 21.87
CA LEU A 24 -4.18 -49.67 23.24
C LEU A 24 -5.31 -49.61 24.25
N LEU A 25 -6.55 -49.39 23.80
CA LEU A 25 -7.73 -49.50 24.66
C LEU A 25 -8.24 -50.93 24.60
N ASP A 26 -7.97 -51.72 25.65
CA ASP A 26 -8.69 -52.97 25.83
C ASP A 26 -10.14 -52.67 26.20
N LEU A 27 -10.97 -52.48 25.17
CA LEU A 27 -12.42 -52.33 25.27
C LEU A 27 -13.08 -53.52 25.96
N SER A 28 -12.36 -54.62 26.22
CA SER A 28 -12.86 -55.74 27.01
C SER A 28 -12.83 -55.48 28.52
N ASP A 29 -12.01 -54.54 28.99
CA ASP A 29 -11.93 -54.16 30.40
C ASP A 29 -13.23 -53.50 30.87
N GLN A 30 -13.75 -54.01 31.99
CA GLN A 30 -15.00 -53.55 32.57
C GLN A 30 -14.87 -52.14 33.14
N ALA A 31 -13.68 -51.73 33.60
CA ALA A 31 -13.44 -50.39 34.14
C ALA A 31 -13.53 -49.31 33.05
N VAL A 32 -12.87 -49.53 31.92
CA VAL A 32 -12.91 -48.64 30.74
C VAL A 32 -14.32 -48.50 30.18
N LYS A 33 -15.07 -49.62 30.07
CA LYS A 33 -16.47 -49.61 29.61
C LYS A 33 -17.40 -48.82 30.53
N GLN A 34 -17.20 -48.89 31.84
CA GLN A 34 -18.01 -48.12 32.79
C GLN A 34 -17.70 -46.62 32.70
N MET A 35 -16.41 -46.25 32.59
CA MET A 35 -15.99 -44.86 32.43
C MET A 35 -16.57 -44.25 31.15
N ILE A 36 -16.44 -44.90 29.99
CA ILE A 36 -17.02 -44.41 28.72
C ILE A 36 -18.55 -44.28 28.81
N LYS A 37 -19.24 -45.19 29.49
CA LYS A 37 -20.70 -45.15 29.64
C LYS A 37 -21.16 -43.99 30.53
N ASN A 38 -20.41 -43.65 31.57
CA ASN A 38 -20.69 -42.51 32.44
C ASN A 38 -20.34 -41.20 31.73
N ALA A 39 -19.19 -41.14 31.05
CA ALA A 39 -18.72 -39.99 30.31
C ALA A 39 -19.64 -39.66 29.12
N LYS A 40 -20.20 -40.67 28.42
CA LYS A 40 -21.18 -40.46 27.34
C LYS A 40 -22.54 -39.95 27.84
N LYS A 41 -22.90 -40.21 29.11
CA LYS A 41 -24.10 -39.64 29.74
C LYS A 41 -23.88 -38.19 30.18
N ARG A 42 -22.69 -37.88 30.69
CA ARG A 42 -22.32 -36.54 31.19
C ARG A 42 -21.84 -35.60 30.08
N GLY A 43 -21.37 -36.14 28.96
CA GLY A 43 -20.76 -35.39 27.86
C GLY A 43 -19.29 -35.02 28.10
N TYR A 44 -18.75 -35.31 29.29
CA TYR A 44 -17.36 -35.04 29.66
C TYR A 44 -16.79 -36.13 30.58
N VAL A 45 -15.46 -36.21 30.65
CA VAL A 45 -14.70 -37.04 31.60
C VAL A 45 -13.58 -36.21 32.22
N THR A 46 -13.26 -36.45 33.49
CA THR A 46 -12.19 -35.69 34.17
C THR A 46 -10.81 -36.33 33.99
N TYR A 47 -9.75 -35.53 34.07
CA TYR A 47 -8.36 -36.04 34.00
C TYR A 47 -8.06 -37.04 35.12
N GLU A 48 -8.66 -36.86 36.29
CA GLU A 48 -8.54 -37.79 37.42
C GLU A 48 -9.22 -39.14 37.16
N GLU A 49 -10.41 -39.14 36.55
CA GLU A 49 -11.13 -40.37 36.18
C GLU A 49 -10.39 -41.17 35.09
N VAL A 50 -9.74 -40.49 34.15
CA VAL A 50 -8.90 -41.14 33.12
C VAL A 50 -7.67 -41.78 33.76
N ASN A 51 -6.98 -41.08 34.65
CA ASN A 51 -5.79 -41.60 35.35
C ASN A 51 -6.09 -42.70 36.38
N GLN A 52 -7.32 -42.77 36.90
CA GLN A 52 -7.74 -43.88 37.77
C GLN A 52 -7.91 -45.20 37.01
N VAL A 53 -8.35 -45.13 35.75
CA VAL A 53 -8.57 -46.32 34.91
C VAL A 53 -7.30 -46.70 34.17
N LEU A 54 -6.42 -45.73 33.89
CA LEU A 54 -5.12 -45.91 33.25
C LEU A 54 -4.04 -45.30 34.15
N PRO A 55 -3.45 -46.09 35.08
CA PRO A 55 -2.38 -45.61 35.94
C PRO A 55 -1.18 -45.15 35.11
N SER A 56 -0.70 -43.94 35.39
CA SER A 56 0.41 -43.30 34.68
C SER A 56 1.79 -43.97 34.86
N GLU A 57 1.87 -45.05 35.66
CA GLU A 57 3.08 -45.87 35.80
C GLU A 57 3.22 -46.95 34.71
N GLU A 58 2.13 -47.35 34.04
CA GLU A 58 2.14 -48.41 33.02
C GLU A 58 2.00 -47.89 31.58
N VAL A 59 1.72 -46.59 31.41
CA VAL A 59 1.35 -45.99 30.11
C VAL A 59 2.19 -44.75 29.82
N SER A 60 2.74 -44.67 28.61
CA SER A 60 3.55 -43.52 28.19
C SER A 60 2.69 -42.27 27.90
N PRO A 61 3.23 -41.05 28.05
CA PRO A 61 2.49 -39.81 27.80
C PRO A 61 1.90 -39.71 26.39
N GLU A 62 2.59 -40.25 25.37
CA GLU A 62 2.10 -40.28 23.98
C GLU A 62 0.84 -41.15 23.85
N GLN A 63 0.77 -42.25 24.60
CA GLN A 63 -0.40 -43.14 24.60
C GLN A 63 -1.60 -42.51 25.33
N ILE A 64 -1.34 -41.65 26.31
CA ILE A 64 -2.40 -40.88 26.99
C ILE A 64 -3.02 -39.87 26.01
N GLU A 65 -2.20 -39.20 25.20
CA GLU A 65 -2.65 -38.27 24.17
C GLU A 65 -3.49 -38.95 23.09
N ASP A 66 -3.07 -40.14 22.62
CA ASP A 66 -3.85 -40.96 21.69
C ASP A 66 -5.22 -41.37 22.27
N THR A 67 -5.28 -41.70 23.57
CA THR A 67 -6.56 -42.03 24.22
C THR A 67 -7.47 -40.80 24.38
N MET A 68 -6.90 -39.61 24.61
CA MET A 68 -7.67 -38.36 24.64
C MET A 68 -8.23 -38.00 23.26
N ALA A 69 -7.44 -38.20 22.20
CA ALA A 69 -7.90 -38.01 20.83
C ALA A 69 -9.06 -38.96 20.50
N MET A 70 -8.97 -40.23 20.89
CA MET A 70 -10.03 -41.22 20.66
C MET A 70 -11.31 -40.91 21.47
N LEU A 71 -11.19 -40.42 22.71
CA LEU A 71 -12.34 -39.98 23.50
C LEU A 71 -13.02 -38.74 22.92
N SER A 72 -12.23 -37.80 22.38
CA SER A 72 -12.74 -36.62 21.67
C SER A 72 -13.44 -37.01 20.36
N GLU A 73 -12.93 -37.99 19.62
CA GLU A 73 -13.59 -38.52 18.41
C GLU A 73 -14.94 -39.20 18.75
N MET A 74 -15.04 -39.82 19.92
CA MET A 74 -16.30 -40.36 20.45
C MET A 74 -17.26 -39.28 21.02
N GLY A 75 -16.86 -38.00 20.99
CA GLY A 75 -17.68 -36.87 21.43
C GLY A 75 -17.71 -36.65 22.94
N ILE A 76 -16.68 -37.09 23.66
CA ILE A 76 -16.53 -36.92 25.11
C ILE A 76 -15.41 -35.90 25.35
N ASN A 77 -15.71 -34.78 26.01
CA ASN A 77 -14.70 -33.75 26.29
C ASN A 77 -13.92 -34.07 27.57
N VAL A 78 -12.60 -33.94 27.57
CA VAL A 78 -11.77 -34.16 28.77
C VAL A 78 -11.58 -32.81 29.49
N VAL A 79 -11.93 -32.75 30.78
CA VAL A 79 -11.86 -31.52 31.59
C VAL A 79 -10.97 -31.72 32.82
N ASP A 80 -10.23 -30.68 33.20
CA ASP A 80 -9.27 -30.75 34.32
C ASP A 80 -9.95 -30.75 35.70
N SER A 81 -11.18 -30.24 35.84
CA SER A 81 -11.92 -30.20 37.11
C SER A 81 -13.42 -29.97 36.88
N GLU A 82 -14.29 -30.50 37.77
CA GLU A 82 -15.76 -30.44 37.65
C GLU A 82 -16.39 -29.02 37.84
N GLU A 83 -15.61 -27.95 37.88
CA GLU A 83 -16.17 -26.59 38.00
C GLU A 83 -16.53 -26.02 36.62
N GLY A 84 -17.80 -26.20 36.23
CA GLY A 84 -18.39 -25.51 35.08
C GLY A 84 -19.65 -26.17 34.52
N GLU A 85 -20.75 -26.23 35.28
CA GLU A 85 -22.09 -26.35 34.70
C GLU A 85 -22.41 -25.05 33.94
N ASP A 86 -22.38 -25.12 32.61
CA ASP A 86 -23.41 -24.59 31.70
C ASP A 86 -22.93 -24.78 30.25
N GLY A 87 -23.28 -25.93 29.67
CA GLY A 87 -22.80 -26.30 28.35
C GLY A 87 -23.59 -27.44 27.70
N ALA A 88 -24.92 -27.40 27.77
CA ALA A 88 -25.75 -28.25 26.92
C ALA A 88 -26.88 -27.40 26.31
N GLU A 89 -26.61 -26.85 25.13
CA GLU A 89 -27.53 -26.87 23.98
C GLU A 89 -26.91 -26.07 22.82
N ASN A 90 -26.40 -26.77 21.80
CA ASN A 90 -26.37 -26.20 20.45
C ASN A 90 -26.64 -27.28 19.41
N LYS A 91 -27.92 -27.46 19.10
CA LYS A 91 -28.40 -28.00 17.83
C LYS A 91 -28.71 -26.81 16.93
N GLU A 92 -27.93 -26.61 15.89
CA GLU A 92 -28.31 -25.73 14.79
C GLU A 92 -29.47 -26.34 14.00
N LEU A 93 -30.59 -25.61 13.94
CA LEU A 93 -31.62 -25.71 12.91
C LEU A 93 -31.79 -24.32 12.27
N VAL A 94 -31.76 -24.34 10.95
CA VAL A 94 -31.90 -23.22 10.02
C VAL A 94 -33.28 -22.55 10.13
N ALA A 95 -33.34 -21.20 10.18
CA ALA A 95 -34.19 -20.34 9.31
C ALA A 95 -34.53 -18.93 9.90
N THR A 96 -34.28 -17.92 9.06
CA THR A 96 -35.06 -16.70 8.77
C THR A 96 -35.36 -15.62 9.84
N ALA A 97 -34.79 -14.43 9.56
CA ALA A 97 -35.38 -13.07 9.55
C ALA A 97 -36.38 -12.63 10.65
N ALA A 98 -35.98 -11.58 11.41
CA ALA A 98 -36.66 -10.27 11.48
C ALA A 98 -36.14 -9.39 12.64
N ASN A 99 -36.00 -8.09 12.36
CA ASN A 99 -35.97 -6.90 13.23
C ASN A 99 -35.94 -7.05 14.76
N GLY A 100 -35.07 -6.26 15.40
CA GLY A 100 -35.29 -5.78 16.77
C GLY A 100 -34.06 -5.17 17.42
N ASN A 101 -33.99 -3.84 17.48
CA ASN A 101 -33.03 -3.07 18.27
C ASN A 101 -33.05 -3.50 19.75
N ALA A 102 -31.89 -3.90 20.29
CA ALA A 102 -31.59 -3.79 21.70
C ALA A 102 -30.08 -3.61 21.89
N VAL A 103 -29.71 -2.43 22.39
CA VAL A 103 -28.37 -2.06 22.82
C VAL A 103 -28.01 -2.92 24.02
N ALA A 104 -27.15 -3.93 23.83
CA ALA A 104 -26.54 -4.69 24.91
C ALA A 104 -25.03 -4.46 24.88
N LYS A 105 -24.56 -3.76 25.92
CA LYS A 105 -23.17 -3.48 26.24
C LYS A 105 -22.42 -4.79 26.39
N LYS A 106 -21.65 -5.18 25.36
CA LYS A 106 -20.81 -6.38 25.37
C LYS A 106 -19.55 -6.06 26.16
N GLU A 107 -19.55 -6.34 27.45
CA GLU A 107 -18.32 -6.46 28.24
C GLU A 107 -17.55 -7.67 27.69
N SER A 108 -16.57 -7.40 26.85
CA SER A 108 -15.55 -8.37 26.48
C SER A 108 -14.75 -8.71 27.73
N LYS A 109 -14.95 -9.89 28.29
CA LYS A 109 -13.93 -10.56 29.11
C LYS A 109 -12.73 -10.84 28.20
N SER A 110 -11.87 -9.84 28.04
CA SER A 110 -10.49 -10.06 27.62
C SER A 110 -9.81 -10.87 28.72
N SER A 111 -9.21 -11.99 28.34
CA SER A 111 -8.34 -12.78 29.19
C SER A 111 -7.30 -11.88 29.90
N GLU A 112 -7.40 -11.82 31.22
CA GLU A 112 -6.64 -10.93 32.11
C GLU A 112 -5.22 -11.45 32.42
N LEU A 113 -4.63 -12.23 31.50
CA LEU A 113 -3.37 -12.98 31.73
C LEU A 113 -2.25 -12.72 30.71
N GLU A 114 -2.41 -11.81 29.76
CA GLU A 114 -1.37 -11.47 28.76
C GLU A 114 -1.09 -9.97 28.64
N ARG A 115 -1.23 -9.23 29.74
CA ARG A 115 -0.89 -7.80 29.77
C ARG A 115 0.62 -7.62 29.99
N THR A 116 1.42 -8.01 29.00
CA THR A 116 2.84 -7.66 29.00
C THR A 116 3.00 -6.23 28.49
N ASP A 117 3.51 -5.32 29.32
CA ASP A 117 3.84 -3.93 28.96
C ASP A 117 5.10 -3.81 28.08
N ASP A 118 5.65 -4.93 27.58
CA ASP A 118 6.81 -4.94 26.68
C ASP A 118 6.36 -4.56 25.25
N PRO A 119 6.75 -3.38 24.72
CA PRO A 119 6.35 -2.94 23.39
C PRO A 119 6.82 -3.89 22.28
N VAL A 120 7.94 -4.62 22.49
CA VAL A 120 8.46 -5.58 21.52
C VAL A 120 7.53 -6.79 21.40
N ARG A 121 7.03 -7.31 22.54
CA ARG A 121 6.07 -8.42 22.54
C ARG A 121 4.73 -8.01 21.95
N MET A 122 4.27 -6.79 22.26
CA MET A 122 3.05 -6.23 21.66
C MET A 122 3.18 -6.14 20.13
N TYR A 123 4.30 -5.62 19.63
CA TYR A 123 4.57 -5.51 18.21
C TYR A 123 4.70 -6.88 17.51
N LEU A 124 5.40 -7.84 18.11
CA LEU A 124 5.52 -9.20 17.56
C LEU A 124 4.17 -9.94 17.51
N ARG A 125 3.30 -9.71 18.49
CA ARG A 125 1.93 -10.25 18.50
C ARG A 125 1.08 -9.65 17.39
N GLU A 126 1.10 -8.32 17.23
CA GLU A 126 0.39 -7.63 16.15
C GLU A 126 0.90 -8.07 14.77
N MET A 127 2.21 -8.17 14.58
CA MET A 127 2.80 -8.69 13.34
C MET A 127 2.46 -10.17 13.11
N GLY A 128 2.39 -10.97 14.17
CA GLY A 128 2.00 -12.38 14.11
C GLY A 128 0.58 -12.59 13.57
N SER A 129 -0.29 -11.58 13.72
CA SER A 129 -1.67 -11.62 13.22
C SER A 129 -1.81 -11.43 11.70
N VAL A 130 -0.81 -10.85 11.04
CA VAL A 130 -0.81 -10.62 9.59
C VAL A 130 -0.19 -11.82 8.88
N GLU A 131 -0.91 -12.39 7.92
CA GLU A 131 -0.42 -13.52 7.11
C GLU A 131 0.70 -13.09 6.15
N LEU A 132 1.61 -14.02 5.86
CA LEU A 132 2.65 -13.81 4.84
C LEU A 132 2.00 -13.74 3.46
N LEU A 133 2.44 -12.78 2.66
CA LEU A 133 1.93 -12.62 1.30
C LEU A 133 2.55 -13.67 0.37
N SER A 134 1.74 -14.26 -0.50
CA SER A 134 2.27 -15.05 -1.62
C SER A 134 2.81 -14.12 -2.71
N ARG A 135 3.62 -14.66 -3.62
CA ARG A 135 4.10 -13.92 -4.80
C ARG A 135 2.95 -13.34 -5.63
N GLU A 136 1.85 -14.08 -5.78
CA GLU A 136 0.65 -13.62 -6.47
C GLU A 136 -0.04 -12.49 -5.70
N GLY A 137 -0.07 -12.58 -4.37
CA GLY A 137 -0.56 -11.52 -3.49
C GLY A 137 0.27 -10.24 -3.61
N GLU A 138 1.60 -10.34 -3.65
CA GLU A 138 2.51 -9.21 -3.87
C GLU A 138 2.24 -8.52 -5.20
N ILE A 139 2.11 -9.30 -6.28
CA ILE A 139 1.77 -8.77 -7.60
C ILE A 139 0.39 -8.10 -7.60
N ALA A 140 -0.59 -8.68 -6.91
CA ALA A 140 -1.93 -8.10 -6.82
C ALA A 140 -1.93 -6.76 -6.07
N ILE A 141 -1.17 -6.65 -4.97
CA ILE A 141 -1.00 -5.39 -4.24
C ILE A 141 -0.25 -4.37 -5.10
N ALA A 142 0.83 -4.76 -5.78
CA ALA A 142 1.57 -3.88 -6.69
C ALA A 142 0.67 -3.30 -7.79
N LYS A 143 -0.16 -4.14 -8.43
CA LYS A 143 -1.15 -3.70 -9.41
C LYS A 143 -2.18 -2.73 -8.84
N ARG A 144 -2.59 -2.92 -7.58
CA ARG A 144 -3.50 -1.98 -6.89
C ARG A 144 -2.84 -0.63 -6.61
N ILE A 145 -1.56 -0.63 -6.21
CA ILE A 145 -0.77 0.60 -6.02
C ILE A 145 -0.65 1.35 -7.36
N GLU A 146 -0.31 0.62 -8.43
CA GLU A 146 -0.19 1.18 -9.78
C GLU A 146 -1.51 1.74 -10.30
N ALA A 147 -2.62 1.00 -10.18
CA ALA A 147 -3.94 1.47 -10.59
C ALA A 147 -4.42 2.69 -9.79
N GLY A 148 -4.12 2.75 -8.49
CA GLY A 148 -4.40 3.93 -7.66
C GLY A 148 -3.59 5.15 -8.12
N ARG A 149 -2.29 4.95 -8.42
CA ARG A 149 -1.43 6.00 -9.00
C ARG A 149 -1.93 6.45 -10.38
N GLU A 150 -2.35 5.52 -11.22
CA GLU A 150 -2.91 5.82 -12.53
C GLU A 150 -4.18 6.67 -12.43
N THR A 151 -5.06 6.33 -11.49
CA THR A 151 -6.29 7.09 -11.20
C THR A 151 -5.97 8.51 -10.70
N MET A 152 -4.93 8.65 -9.86
CA MET A 152 -4.46 9.97 -9.42
C MET A 152 -3.93 10.79 -10.60
N ILE A 153 -3.04 10.23 -11.42
CA ILE A 153 -2.47 10.92 -12.58
C ILE A 153 -3.57 11.31 -13.57
N ALA A 154 -4.50 10.40 -13.87
CA ALA A 154 -5.63 10.68 -14.74
C ALA A 154 -6.48 11.85 -14.22
N GLY A 155 -6.79 11.87 -12.92
CA GLY A 155 -7.52 12.99 -12.29
C GLY A 155 -6.73 14.30 -12.31
N LEU A 156 -5.43 14.25 -11.98
CA LEU A 156 -4.56 15.43 -12.02
C LEU A 156 -4.50 16.02 -13.43
N CYS A 157 -4.35 15.18 -14.46
CA CYS A 157 -4.34 15.58 -15.87
C CYS A 157 -5.70 16.08 -16.39
N GLU A 158 -6.79 16.03 -15.62
CA GLU A 158 -8.04 16.74 -15.97
C GLU A 158 -7.99 18.21 -15.54
N SER A 159 -7.02 18.62 -14.73
CA SER A 159 -6.88 20.01 -14.27
C SER A 159 -5.87 20.79 -15.11
N PRO A 160 -6.23 21.95 -15.68
CA PRO A 160 -5.30 22.82 -16.39
C PRO A 160 -4.06 23.24 -15.56
N VAL A 161 -4.25 23.43 -14.25
CA VAL A 161 -3.20 23.87 -13.32
C VAL A 161 -2.06 22.86 -13.20
N THR A 162 -2.37 21.56 -13.28
CA THR A 162 -1.32 20.52 -13.18
C THR A 162 -0.44 20.52 -14.42
N PHE A 163 -1.00 20.75 -15.61
CA PHE A 163 -0.22 20.90 -16.83
C PHE A 163 0.64 22.15 -16.83
N GLN A 164 0.15 23.25 -16.26
CA GLN A 164 0.98 24.45 -16.07
C GLN A 164 2.20 24.12 -15.20
N ALA A 165 2.01 23.39 -14.09
CA ALA A 165 3.13 22.95 -13.25
C ALA A 165 4.11 22.03 -14.00
N ILE A 166 3.61 21.09 -14.80
CA ILE A 166 4.43 20.21 -15.65
C ILE A 166 5.24 21.00 -16.69
N ILE A 167 4.63 22.03 -17.30
CA ILE A 167 5.32 22.91 -18.25
C ILE A 167 6.39 23.74 -17.54
N VAL A 168 6.13 24.23 -16.33
CA VAL A 168 7.14 24.92 -15.51
C VAL A 168 8.32 24.00 -15.22
N TRP A 169 8.09 22.72 -14.86
CA TRP A 169 9.19 21.77 -14.66
C TRP A 169 10.02 21.53 -15.92
N ARG A 170 9.38 21.48 -17.10
CA ARG A 170 10.09 21.41 -18.39
C ARG A 170 10.98 22.63 -18.59
N GLU A 171 10.49 23.83 -18.28
CA GLU A 171 11.28 25.07 -18.39
C GLU A 171 12.44 25.08 -17.38
N GLU A 172 12.19 24.72 -16.13
CA GLU A 172 13.23 24.59 -15.09
C GLU A 172 14.30 23.55 -15.46
N LEU A 173 13.92 22.45 -16.10
CA LEU A 173 14.85 21.42 -16.59
C LEU A 173 15.70 21.94 -17.76
N ASN A 174 15.09 22.67 -18.70
CA ASN A 174 15.80 23.29 -19.83
C ASN A 174 16.76 24.39 -19.38
N GLU A 175 16.42 25.11 -18.33
CA GLU A 175 17.24 26.15 -17.70
C GLU A 175 18.25 25.58 -16.68
N GLU A 176 18.32 24.26 -16.55
CA GLU A 176 19.21 23.52 -15.64
C GLU A 176 19.08 23.94 -14.16
N ARG A 177 17.90 24.44 -13.75
CA ARG A 177 17.59 24.76 -12.35
C ARG A 177 17.30 23.51 -11.51
N VAL A 178 16.79 22.47 -12.15
CA VAL A 178 16.42 21.19 -11.53
C VAL A 178 17.03 20.05 -12.35
N LEU A 179 17.32 18.94 -11.67
CA LEU A 179 17.91 17.77 -12.31
C LEU A 179 16.82 16.83 -12.80
N LEU A 180 17.15 16.02 -13.81
CA LEU A 180 16.18 15.12 -14.40
C LEU A 180 15.64 14.10 -13.38
N ARG A 181 16.49 13.62 -12.47
CA ARG A 181 16.12 12.70 -11.37
C ARG A 181 15.11 13.27 -10.37
N ASP A 182 15.03 14.60 -10.26
CA ASP A 182 14.09 15.26 -9.36
C ASP A 182 12.67 15.27 -9.96
N ILE A 183 12.58 15.09 -11.29
CA ILE A 183 11.33 15.13 -12.05
C ILE A 183 10.83 13.73 -12.36
N ILE A 184 11.71 12.83 -12.81
CA ILE A 184 11.37 11.46 -13.22
C ILE A 184 12.06 10.42 -12.35
N ASP A 185 11.46 9.24 -12.30
CA ASP A 185 12.12 8.04 -11.78
C ASP A 185 13.05 7.47 -12.87
N LEU A 186 14.37 7.67 -12.70
CA LEU A 186 15.37 7.24 -13.68
C LEU A 186 15.37 5.73 -13.89
N ASP A 187 15.22 4.95 -12.83
CA ASP A 187 15.30 3.49 -12.87
C ASP A 187 14.07 2.90 -13.57
N ALA A 188 12.88 3.40 -13.20
CA ALA A 188 11.64 3.01 -13.88
C ALA A 188 11.66 3.39 -15.37
N THR A 189 12.22 4.56 -15.72
CA THR A 189 12.29 5.04 -17.10
C THR A 189 13.29 4.25 -17.96
N LEU A 190 14.38 3.76 -17.37
CA LEU A 190 15.34 2.87 -18.03
C LEU A 190 14.85 1.43 -18.16
N GLY A 191 13.69 1.11 -17.61
CA GLY A 191 13.18 -0.27 -17.56
C GLY A 191 13.93 -1.16 -16.57
N LYS A 192 14.74 -0.58 -15.67
CA LYS A 192 15.28 -1.27 -14.50
C LYS A 192 14.24 -1.24 -13.40
N GLY A 193 13.30 -2.18 -13.44
CA GLY A 193 12.39 -2.39 -12.31
C GLY A 193 13.19 -2.68 -11.02
N PRO A 194 12.70 -2.28 -9.83
CA PRO A 194 13.39 -2.54 -8.58
C PRO A 194 13.61 -4.06 -8.39
N GLY A 195 14.88 -4.48 -8.43
CA GLY A 195 15.30 -5.86 -8.20
C GLY A 195 15.49 -6.73 -9.45
N GLN A 196 15.46 -6.18 -10.67
CA GLN A 196 15.75 -6.96 -11.87
C GLN A 196 17.21 -6.74 -12.30
N PRO A 197 18.07 -7.79 -12.36
CA PRO A 197 19.38 -7.66 -13.00
C PRO A 197 19.14 -7.18 -14.43
N GLY A 198 19.91 -6.17 -14.84
CA GLY A 198 19.68 -5.38 -16.05
C GLY A 198 19.22 -6.23 -17.22
N ASN A 199 17.98 -6.00 -17.67
CA ASN A 199 17.46 -6.66 -18.85
C ASN A 199 18.19 -6.05 -20.06
N GLU A 200 19.28 -6.69 -20.53
CA GLU A 200 20.06 -6.32 -21.72
C GLU A 200 19.29 -6.42 -23.04
N ALA A 201 17.97 -6.56 -23.01
CA ALA A 201 17.15 -6.82 -24.20
C ALA A 201 16.29 -5.61 -24.59
N ASN A 202 16.92 -4.48 -24.93
CA ASN A 202 16.46 -3.59 -26.02
C ASN A 202 17.34 -2.36 -26.31
N ALA A 203 18.64 -2.39 -26.03
CA ALA A 203 19.55 -1.48 -26.72
C ALA A 203 19.81 -2.08 -28.11
N THR A 204 19.09 -1.60 -29.12
CA THR A 204 19.41 -1.87 -30.52
C THR A 204 20.88 -1.52 -30.74
N ASN A 205 21.70 -2.56 -30.87
CA ASN A 205 23.05 -2.53 -31.40
C ASN A 205 22.97 -2.08 -32.86
N GLU A 206 22.90 -0.77 -33.09
CA GLU A 206 23.28 -0.16 -34.35
C GLU A 206 23.52 1.33 -34.09
N ALA A 207 24.77 1.77 -34.30
CA ALA A 207 25.26 3.16 -34.27
C ALA A 207 26.01 3.67 -33.02
N VAL A 208 26.88 2.88 -32.38
CA VAL A 208 28.14 3.42 -31.78
C VAL A 208 29.28 2.42 -31.92
N SER A 209 29.63 2.07 -33.15
CA SER A 209 30.95 1.51 -33.46
C SER A 209 31.44 2.23 -34.70
N THR A 210 32.12 3.36 -34.47
CA THR A 210 33.04 4.09 -35.38
C THR A 210 33.01 5.57 -35.02
N THR A 211 33.76 5.98 -33.98
CA THR A 211 34.45 7.28 -33.84
C THR A 211 34.77 7.58 -32.36
N ALA A 212 35.63 6.77 -31.75
CA ALA A 212 36.33 7.16 -30.54
C ALA A 212 37.74 6.54 -30.57
N ASN A 213 38.47 6.86 -31.64
CA ASN A 213 39.91 6.62 -31.67
C ASN A 213 40.56 7.67 -32.56
N GLN A 214 40.58 8.93 -32.10
CA GLN A 214 41.62 9.92 -32.43
C GLN A 214 41.35 11.28 -31.76
N ALA A 215 42.42 11.82 -31.16
CA ALA A 215 42.59 13.17 -30.60
C ALA A 215 41.79 13.42 -29.30
N VAL A 216 42.40 13.84 -28.20
CA VAL A 216 43.21 15.06 -28.08
C VAL A 216 44.40 14.88 -27.13
N LYS A 217 45.52 15.45 -27.56
CA LYS A 217 46.84 15.56 -26.93
C LYS A 217 47.01 17.00 -26.48
N ALA A 218 47.15 17.25 -25.18
CA ALA A 218 47.70 18.45 -24.51
C ALA A 218 47.41 18.28 -23.02
N GLU A 219 48.25 18.56 -22.02
CA GLU A 219 49.61 19.08 -21.89
C GLU A 219 50.04 18.67 -20.47
N ALA A 220 51.30 18.32 -20.26
CA ALA A 220 51.90 18.20 -18.93
C ALA A 220 53.13 19.11 -18.88
N PRO A 221 53.33 19.96 -17.86
CA PRO A 221 54.63 20.53 -17.61
C PRO A 221 55.44 19.61 -16.69
N ALA A 222 56.70 19.47 -17.08
CA ALA A 222 57.73 18.67 -16.47
C ALA A 222 58.08 19.08 -15.03
N LYS A 223 58.49 18.10 -14.22
CA LYS A 223 59.50 18.29 -13.18
C LYS A 223 60.53 17.16 -13.22
N GLU A 224 61.74 17.60 -12.97
CA GLU A 224 63.03 16.99 -13.27
C GLU A 224 63.39 15.78 -12.39
N GLU A 225 64.30 14.99 -12.97
CA GLU A 225 65.07 13.91 -12.39
C GLU A 225 65.77 14.28 -11.07
N LYS A 226 65.92 13.29 -10.19
CA LYS A 226 67.25 12.92 -9.67
C LYS A 226 67.28 11.48 -9.20
N ALA A 227 68.19 10.73 -9.82
CA ALA A 227 68.59 9.38 -9.49
C ALA A 227 69.36 9.31 -8.16
N ALA A 228 69.17 8.22 -7.43
CA ALA A 228 70.17 7.62 -6.56
C ALA A 228 69.93 6.10 -6.53
N GLU A 229 70.88 5.36 -7.09
CA GLU A 229 71.01 3.91 -6.99
C GLU A 229 71.33 3.48 -5.54
N GLY A 230 70.94 2.27 -5.17
CA GLY A 230 71.65 1.55 -4.11
C GLY A 230 70.83 0.56 -3.28
N ASP A 231 70.90 -0.70 -3.71
CA ASP A 231 71.13 -1.88 -2.85
C ASP A 231 69.95 -2.64 -2.18
N THR A 232 69.83 -3.87 -2.70
CA THR A 232 69.36 -5.18 -2.24
C THR A 232 68.46 -5.43 -1.00
N THR A 233 67.57 -6.41 -1.21
CA THR A 233 67.17 -7.58 -0.38
C THR A 233 65.70 -7.69 0.07
N GLU A 234 65.17 -8.89 -0.22
CA GLU A 234 64.03 -9.62 0.38
C GLU A 234 62.63 -9.06 0.08
N ALA A 235 61.84 -9.65 -0.83
CA ALA A 235 61.20 -10.97 -0.74
C ALA A 235 60.46 -11.16 0.59
N ASP A 236 59.27 -10.55 0.69
CA ASP A 236 58.19 -11.14 1.45
C ASP A 236 56.94 -11.19 0.57
N ALA A 237 56.45 -12.40 0.39
CA ALA A 237 55.25 -12.74 -0.35
C ALA A 237 54.19 -13.10 0.68
N SER A 238 53.18 -12.24 0.77
CA SER A 238 51.84 -12.58 1.25
C SER A 238 50.91 -12.23 0.09
N ASP A 239 50.43 -13.19 -0.72
CA ASP A 239 49.12 -13.84 -0.53
C ASP A 239 48.13 -12.78 -0.03
N ASP A 240 47.51 -11.98 -0.90
CA ASP A 240 46.46 -12.36 -1.87
C ASP A 240 45.36 -13.20 -1.21
N ASP A 241 44.42 -12.49 -0.59
CA ASP A 241 43.02 -12.88 -0.41
C ASP A 241 42.22 -11.60 -0.06
N ASP A 242 42.33 -10.58 -0.92
CA ASP A 242 41.32 -9.51 -1.03
C ASP A 242 40.50 -9.78 -2.30
N ASP A 243 39.79 -10.91 -2.32
CA ASP A 243 38.56 -11.06 -3.12
C ASP A 243 37.45 -10.22 -2.45
N GLU A 244 37.67 -8.89 -2.37
CA GLU A 244 36.62 -7.92 -2.09
C GLU A 244 35.81 -7.71 -3.38
N ASP A 245 34.70 -8.43 -3.49
CA ASP A 245 33.46 -8.02 -4.16
C ASP A 245 33.64 -7.32 -5.53
N ALA A 246 34.13 -8.05 -6.54
CA ALA A 246 34.04 -7.65 -7.95
C ALA A 246 32.62 -7.80 -8.57
N ASP A 247 31.57 -7.80 -7.74
CA ASP A 247 30.17 -7.85 -8.17
C ASP A 247 29.41 -6.53 -7.94
N ALA A 248 30.12 -5.44 -7.60
CA ALA A 248 29.54 -4.10 -7.54
C ALA A 248 29.94 -3.25 -8.76
N ASP A 249 28.94 -2.58 -9.35
CA ASP A 249 29.09 -1.42 -10.25
C ASP A 249 29.25 -1.62 -11.76
N ASN A 250 28.43 -2.50 -12.35
CA ASN A 250 27.91 -2.26 -13.71
C ASN A 250 26.59 -1.44 -13.70
N ASN A 251 26.31 -0.72 -12.61
CA ASN A 251 25.23 0.25 -12.57
C ASN A 251 25.75 1.58 -13.15
N MET A 252 25.32 1.88 -14.37
CA MET A 252 25.49 3.18 -15.04
C MET A 252 25.33 4.33 -14.04
N SER A 253 26.32 5.23 -13.96
CA SER A 253 26.26 6.40 -13.06
C SER A 253 24.97 7.19 -13.27
N LEU A 254 24.39 7.74 -12.19
CA LEU A 254 23.20 8.60 -12.26
C LEU A 254 23.33 9.68 -13.32
N ALA A 255 24.50 10.32 -13.45
CA ALA A 255 24.74 11.35 -14.46
C ALA A 255 24.70 10.81 -15.89
N ALA A 256 25.19 9.59 -16.11
CA ALA A 256 25.15 8.94 -17.42
C ALA A 256 23.72 8.49 -17.78
N MET A 257 22.94 8.04 -16.80
CA MET A 257 21.50 7.76 -16.97
C MET A 257 20.72 9.03 -17.32
N GLU A 258 20.99 10.14 -16.63
CA GLU A 258 20.36 11.44 -16.94
C GLU A 258 20.69 11.92 -18.36
N ALA A 259 21.96 11.83 -18.77
CA ALA A 259 22.39 12.26 -20.11
C ALA A 259 21.73 11.44 -21.23
N LEU A 260 21.52 10.14 -21.02
CA LEU A 260 20.86 9.25 -21.98
C LEU A 260 19.36 9.55 -22.10
N LEU A 261 18.68 9.75 -20.97
CA LEU A 261 17.23 9.95 -20.93
C LEU A 261 16.79 11.38 -21.25
N ARG A 262 17.63 12.39 -20.97
CA ARG A 262 17.28 13.80 -21.12
C ARG A 262 16.66 14.15 -22.48
N PRO A 263 17.23 13.75 -23.64
CA PRO A 263 16.63 14.08 -24.94
C PRO A 263 15.24 13.47 -25.14
N GLN A 264 15.06 12.21 -24.75
CA GLN A 264 13.79 11.49 -24.89
C GLN A 264 12.71 12.09 -24.00
N VAL A 265 13.06 12.41 -22.75
CA VAL A 265 12.16 13.02 -21.78
C VAL A 265 11.74 14.43 -22.22
N LEU A 266 12.69 15.24 -22.71
CA LEU A 266 12.38 16.56 -23.24
C LEU A 266 11.44 16.48 -24.45
N GLU A 267 11.62 15.50 -25.36
CA GLU A 267 10.71 15.29 -26.47
C GLU A 267 9.27 14.94 -26.00
N ILE A 268 9.14 14.13 -24.94
CA ILE A 268 7.85 13.82 -24.33
C ILE A 268 7.22 15.08 -23.73
N PHE A 269 7.99 15.89 -22.99
CA PHE A 269 7.51 17.16 -22.46
C PHE A 269 7.07 18.14 -23.55
N ASP A 270 7.78 18.19 -24.68
CA ASP A 270 7.43 19.02 -25.83
C ASP A 270 6.08 18.58 -26.44
N LYS A 271 5.86 17.27 -26.57
CA LYS A 271 4.57 16.71 -27.02
C LYS A 271 3.45 17.04 -26.04
N ILE A 272 3.68 16.91 -24.74
CA ILE A 272 2.72 17.27 -23.69
C ILE A 272 2.36 18.76 -23.79
N ALA A 273 3.34 19.65 -23.88
CA ALA A 273 3.11 21.10 -24.01
C ALA A 273 2.32 21.46 -25.28
N ALA A 274 2.65 20.82 -26.41
CA ALA A 274 1.95 21.04 -27.67
C ALA A 274 0.49 20.54 -27.65
N ASN A 275 0.23 19.39 -27.01
CA ASN A 275 -1.11 18.84 -26.84
C ASN A 275 -1.92 19.68 -25.86
N TYR A 276 -1.34 20.08 -24.73
CA TYR A 276 -1.97 20.95 -23.75
C TYR A 276 -2.40 22.29 -24.37
N LYS A 277 -1.56 22.91 -25.21
CA LYS A 277 -1.94 24.16 -25.91
C LYS A 277 -3.18 24.01 -26.80
N LYS A 278 -3.42 22.82 -27.37
CA LYS A 278 -4.63 22.52 -28.15
C LYS A 278 -5.82 22.22 -27.24
N LEU A 279 -5.58 21.50 -26.15
CA LEU A 279 -6.57 21.13 -25.14
C LEU A 279 -7.12 22.37 -24.41
N HIS A 280 -6.24 23.24 -23.93
CA HIS A 280 -6.60 24.51 -23.28
C HIS A 280 -7.49 25.40 -24.16
N LYS A 281 -7.21 25.48 -25.48
CA LYS A 281 -8.08 26.24 -26.41
C LYS A 281 -9.49 25.65 -26.51
N LEU A 282 -9.62 24.32 -26.42
CA LEU A 282 -10.92 23.66 -26.42
C LEU A 282 -11.63 23.85 -25.07
N GLU A 283 -10.90 23.83 -23.95
CA GLU A 283 -11.45 24.12 -22.61
C GLU A 283 -11.98 25.54 -22.52
N GLU A 284 -11.22 26.53 -22.97
CA GLU A 284 -11.63 27.93 -23.01
C GLU A 284 -12.90 28.10 -23.86
N ALA A 285 -12.93 27.49 -25.05
CA ALA A 285 -14.13 27.48 -25.91
C ALA A 285 -15.32 26.73 -25.27
N ARG A 286 -15.08 25.71 -24.44
CA ARG A 286 -16.13 24.98 -23.70
C ARG A 286 -16.76 25.85 -22.62
N ILE A 287 -15.94 26.61 -21.90
CA ILE A 287 -16.39 27.52 -20.87
C ILE A 287 -17.15 28.68 -21.50
N GLU A 288 -16.58 29.32 -22.54
CA GLU A 288 -17.22 30.40 -23.27
C GLU A 288 -18.54 29.94 -23.91
N GLY A 289 -18.55 28.78 -24.57
CA GLY A 289 -19.73 28.19 -25.18
C GLY A 289 -20.86 27.90 -24.20
N LYS A 290 -20.54 27.50 -22.96
CA LYS A 290 -21.56 27.36 -21.90
C LYS A 290 -22.09 28.71 -21.41
N VAL A 291 -21.26 29.75 -21.38
CA VAL A 291 -21.69 31.11 -21.01
C VAL A 291 -22.56 31.75 -22.10
N SER A 292 -22.23 31.52 -23.37
CA SER A 292 -22.96 32.02 -24.55
C SER A 292 -24.12 31.11 -24.99
N ASN A 293 -24.30 29.96 -24.34
CA ASN A 293 -25.28 28.91 -24.67
C ASN A 293 -25.10 28.31 -26.08
N ASP A 294 -23.86 28.31 -26.58
CA ASP A 294 -23.39 27.63 -27.78
C ASP A 294 -22.34 26.57 -27.41
N PRO A 295 -22.76 25.37 -26.99
CA PRO A 295 -21.84 24.34 -26.52
C PRO A 295 -20.93 23.84 -27.66
N LEU A 296 -19.77 23.28 -27.30
CA LEU A 296 -18.88 22.63 -28.26
C LEU A 296 -19.64 21.61 -29.13
N SER A 297 -19.33 21.61 -30.42
CA SER A 297 -19.86 20.58 -31.33
C SER A 297 -19.45 19.18 -30.89
N THR A 298 -20.25 18.17 -31.22
CA THR A 298 -19.95 16.75 -30.92
C THR A 298 -18.56 16.32 -31.43
N GLN A 299 -18.08 16.92 -32.52
CA GLN A 299 -16.74 16.65 -33.05
C GLN A 299 -15.64 17.29 -32.19
N GLN A 300 -15.85 18.49 -31.68
CA GLN A 300 -14.92 19.15 -30.76
C GLN A 300 -14.85 18.43 -29.41
N GLU A 301 -15.98 17.98 -28.86
CA GLU A 301 -16.00 17.22 -27.60
C GLU A 301 -15.24 15.89 -27.74
N LYS A 302 -15.44 15.15 -28.85
CA LYS A 302 -14.67 13.94 -29.15
C LYS A 302 -13.17 14.24 -29.28
N ARG A 303 -12.80 15.36 -29.90
CA ARG A 303 -11.40 15.78 -30.04
C ARG A 303 -10.79 16.15 -28.69
N TYR A 304 -11.55 16.79 -27.81
CA TYR A 304 -11.15 17.11 -26.45
C TYR A 304 -10.83 15.83 -25.66
N VAL A 305 -11.77 14.88 -25.63
CA VAL A 305 -11.57 13.58 -24.95
C VAL A 305 -10.34 12.86 -25.50
N LYS A 306 -10.19 12.82 -26.83
CA LYS A 306 -9.03 12.17 -27.46
C LYS A 306 -7.70 12.83 -27.07
N LEU A 307 -7.61 14.17 -27.14
CA LEU A 307 -6.40 14.90 -26.74
C LEU A 307 -6.09 14.72 -25.27
N ARG A 308 -7.11 14.67 -24.41
CA ARG A 308 -6.96 14.40 -22.99
C ARG A 308 -6.34 13.01 -22.79
N ASP A 309 -6.93 11.97 -23.38
CA ASP A 309 -6.46 10.59 -23.21
C ASP A 309 -5.03 10.43 -23.76
N GLU A 310 -4.73 11.00 -24.94
CA GLU A 310 -3.38 11.03 -25.50
C GLU A 310 -2.39 11.72 -24.54
N THR A 311 -2.79 12.81 -23.88
CA THR A 311 -1.92 13.55 -22.94
C THR A 311 -1.73 12.79 -21.63
N VAL A 312 -2.77 12.13 -21.10
CA VAL A 312 -2.68 11.26 -19.92
C VAL A 312 -1.68 10.13 -20.17
N THR A 313 -1.76 9.46 -21.33
CA THR A 313 -0.81 8.39 -21.69
C THR A 313 0.63 8.90 -21.77
N LEU A 314 0.86 10.10 -22.31
CA LEU A 314 2.20 10.70 -22.33
C LEU A 314 2.73 10.98 -20.91
N VAL A 315 1.91 11.55 -20.03
CA VAL A 315 2.30 11.81 -18.64
C VAL A 315 2.59 10.50 -17.89
N GLN A 316 1.80 9.45 -18.13
CA GLN A 316 2.04 8.13 -17.56
C GLN A 316 3.38 7.54 -18.02
N SER A 317 3.74 7.68 -19.30
CA SER A 317 5.01 7.17 -19.83
C SER A 317 6.26 7.86 -19.26
N LEU A 318 6.11 9.06 -18.71
CA LEU A 318 7.22 9.85 -18.16
C LEU A 318 7.71 9.31 -16.81
N HIS A 319 6.97 8.40 -16.17
CA HIS A 319 7.29 7.86 -14.85
C HIS A 319 7.68 8.95 -13.84
N LEU A 320 6.81 9.95 -13.67
CA LEU A 320 7.05 11.07 -12.74
C LEU A 320 7.43 10.57 -11.34
N ASN A 321 8.43 11.21 -10.75
CA ASN A 321 8.89 10.94 -9.39
C ASN A 321 7.72 11.15 -8.40
N ASN A 322 7.61 10.28 -7.40
CA ASN A 322 6.55 10.33 -6.40
C ASN A 322 6.45 11.70 -5.72
N ASN A 323 7.58 12.33 -5.42
CA ASN A 323 7.62 13.67 -4.80
C ASN A 323 7.00 14.76 -5.69
N ARG A 324 7.02 14.59 -7.01
CA ARG A 324 6.38 15.53 -7.95
C ARG A 324 4.88 15.28 -8.04
N ILE A 325 4.46 14.02 -8.03
CA ILE A 325 3.04 13.66 -7.97
C ILE A 325 2.42 14.22 -6.68
N GLU A 326 3.07 14.03 -5.53
CA GLU A 326 2.65 14.57 -4.24
C GLU A 326 2.54 16.10 -4.28
N ALA A 327 3.50 16.80 -4.87
CA ALA A 327 3.43 18.26 -5.02
C ALA A 327 2.21 18.73 -5.86
N LEU A 328 1.83 17.98 -6.90
CA LEU A 328 0.62 18.28 -7.69
C LEU A 328 -0.66 18.03 -6.89
N VAL A 329 -0.69 16.94 -6.11
CA VAL A 329 -1.80 16.62 -5.21
C VAL A 329 -1.98 17.72 -4.17
N ASP A 330 -0.88 18.16 -3.55
CA ASP A 330 -0.87 19.24 -2.56
C ASP A 330 -1.35 20.56 -3.15
N LEU A 331 -0.89 20.91 -4.35
CA LEU A 331 -1.36 22.10 -5.07
C LEU A 331 -2.87 22.06 -5.25
N MET A 332 -3.40 20.95 -5.76
CA MET A 332 -4.85 20.79 -5.97
C MET A 332 -5.63 20.81 -4.63
N TYR A 333 -5.11 20.17 -3.58
CA TYR A 333 -5.74 20.17 -2.26
C TYR A 333 -5.68 21.54 -1.59
N SER A 334 -4.64 22.34 -1.83
CA SER A 334 -4.56 23.72 -1.33
C SER A 334 -5.68 24.60 -1.91
N ILE A 335 -5.96 24.45 -3.22
CA ILE A 335 -7.05 25.14 -3.91
C ILE A 335 -8.40 24.64 -3.38
N ASN A 336 -8.57 23.32 -3.25
CA ASN A 336 -9.79 22.73 -2.69
C ASN A 336 -10.07 23.18 -1.25
N LYS A 337 -9.02 23.32 -0.43
CA LYS A 337 -9.15 23.83 0.93
C LYS A 337 -9.62 25.29 0.96
N ARG A 338 -9.12 26.14 0.06
CA ARG A 338 -9.63 27.52 -0.13
C ARG A 338 -11.10 27.51 -0.51
N LEU A 339 -11.48 26.70 -1.51
CA LEU A 339 -12.87 26.55 -1.96
C LEU A 339 -13.81 26.12 -0.82
N ILE A 340 -13.49 25.03 -0.12
CA ILE A 340 -14.28 24.54 1.02
C ILE A 340 -14.34 25.59 2.14
N GLY A 341 -13.26 26.33 2.36
CA GLY A 341 -13.22 27.44 3.32
C GLY A 341 -14.24 28.53 2.97
N PHE A 342 -14.31 28.93 1.71
CA PHE A 342 -15.27 29.92 1.21
C PHE A 342 -16.71 29.41 1.23
N GLU A 343 -16.96 28.19 0.75
CA GLU A 343 -18.28 27.54 0.83
C GLU A 343 -18.75 27.42 2.30
N GLY A 344 -17.85 27.04 3.20
CA GLY A 344 -18.12 26.93 4.64
C GLY A 344 -18.35 28.28 5.33
N ARG A 345 -17.72 29.37 4.87
CA ARG A 345 -18.06 30.73 5.33
C ARG A 345 -19.45 31.12 4.87
N LEU A 346 -19.78 30.89 3.60
CA LEU A 346 -21.08 31.21 3.03
C LEU A 346 -22.22 30.44 3.72
N LEU A 347 -22.00 29.14 3.96
CA LEU A 347 -22.96 28.29 4.65
C LEU A 347 -23.18 28.74 6.12
N ARG A 348 -22.13 29.11 6.84
CA ARG A 348 -22.26 29.62 8.22
C ARG A 348 -23.02 30.94 8.29
N LEU A 349 -22.83 31.83 7.30
CA LEU A 349 -23.63 33.04 7.19
C LEU A 349 -25.10 32.73 6.95
N ALA A 350 -25.41 31.77 6.08
CA ALA A 350 -26.78 31.33 5.83
C ALA A 350 -27.42 30.72 7.10
N ASP A 351 -26.69 29.85 7.80
CA ASP A 351 -27.12 29.20 9.05
C ASP A 351 -27.38 30.21 10.18
N TYR A 352 -26.54 31.26 10.30
CA TYR A 352 -26.74 32.35 11.27
C TYR A 352 -28.08 33.07 11.09
N HIS A 353 -28.57 33.19 9.85
CA HIS A 353 -29.89 33.77 9.54
C HIS A 353 -31.01 32.72 9.52
N GLY A 354 -30.72 31.46 9.87
CA GLY A 354 -31.69 30.38 10.01
C GLY A 354 -32.09 29.70 8.71
N VAL A 355 -31.22 29.70 7.70
CA VAL A 355 -31.37 28.91 6.47
C VAL A 355 -30.94 27.46 6.76
N ASP A 356 -31.77 26.50 6.38
CA ASP A 356 -31.44 25.08 6.55
C ASP A 356 -30.25 24.66 5.67
N ARG A 357 -29.38 23.80 6.21
CA ARG A 357 -28.16 23.35 5.52
C ARG A 357 -28.45 22.57 4.25
N ALA A 358 -29.43 21.66 4.26
CA ALA A 358 -29.76 20.87 3.07
C ALA A 358 -30.35 21.78 1.99
N GLU A 359 -31.25 22.68 2.39
CA GLU A 359 -31.83 23.66 1.47
C GLU A 359 -30.76 24.59 0.86
N PHE A 360 -29.81 25.07 1.66
CA PHE A 360 -28.70 25.88 1.16
C PHE A 360 -27.90 25.12 0.10
N LEU A 361 -27.54 23.87 0.37
CA LEU A 361 -26.75 23.05 -0.56
C LEU A 361 -27.49 22.81 -1.88
N ASP A 362 -28.80 22.57 -1.81
CA ASP A 362 -29.65 22.38 -3.00
C ASP A 362 -29.74 23.64 -3.86
N GLN A 363 -29.81 24.83 -3.25
CA GLN A 363 -29.86 26.10 -3.97
C GLN A 363 -28.49 26.58 -4.46
N TYR A 364 -27.42 26.12 -3.82
CA TYR A 364 -26.04 26.54 -4.11
C TYR A 364 -25.35 25.66 -5.17
N ARG A 365 -25.46 24.34 -5.06
CA ARG A 365 -24.81 23.39 -5.98
C ARG A 365 -25.39 23.49 -7.39
N GLY A 366 -24.52 23.55 -8.40
CA GLY A 366 -24.89 23.79 -9.79
C GLY A 366 -25.13 25.27 -10.13
N HIS A 367 -25.02 26.15 -9.13
CA HIS A 367 -25.20 27.60 -9.28
C HIS A 367 -24.08 28.39 -8.58
N GLU A 368 -22.91 27.76 -8.38
CA GLU A 368 -21.77 28.36 -7.70
C GLU A 368 -21.28 29.63 -8.40
N LEU A 369 -21.36 29.67 -9.72
CA LEU A 369 -20.90 30.79 -10.57
C LEU A 369 -22.04 31.67 -11.12
N ASP A 370 -23.29 31.42 -10.75
CA ASP A 370 -24.42 32.20 -11.24
C ASP A 370 -24.42 33.62 -10.64
N ALA A 371 -24.32 34.63 -11.52
CA ALA A 371 -24.35 36.05 -11.15
C ALA A 371 -25.70 36.49 -10.54
N ASN A 372 -26.79 35.81 -10.89
CA ASN A 372 -28.13 36.10 -10.39
C ASN A 372 -28.54 35.27 -9.17
N TRP A 373 -27.64 34.41 -8.66
CA TRP A 373 -27.91 33.51 -7.54
C TRP A 373 -28.50 34.25 -6.34
N THR A 374 -27.83 35.32 -5.89
CA THR A 374 -28.26 36.13 -4.73
C THR A 374 -29.66 36.72 -4.92
N ARG A 375 -30.01 37.12 -6.15
CA ARG A 375 -31.34 37.66 -6.46
C ARG A 375 -32.39 36.56 -6.50
N ARG A 376 -32.05 35.37 -7.00
CA ARG A 376 -32.95 34.20 -7.03
C ARG A 376 -33.27 33.74 -5.62
N VAL A 377 -32.25 33.51 -4.79
CA VAL A 377 -32.45 32.98 -3.44
C VAL A 377 -33.13 34.00 -2.51
N ALA A 378 -32.99 35.31 -2.77
CA ALA A 378 -33.74 36.35 -2.07
C ALA A 378 -35.27 36.27 -2.27
N ARG A 379 -35.75 35.58 -3.31
CA ARG A 379 -37.19 35.40 -3.59
C ARG A 379 -37.77 34.13 -2.94
N LEU A 380 -36.93 33.31 -2.32
CA LEU A 380 -37.38 32.11 -1.63
C LEU A 380 -38.24 32.50 -0.42
N LYS A 381 -39.33 31.76 -0.22
CA LYS A 381 -40.28 31.97 0.88
C LYS A 381 -39.87 31.25 2.17
N SER A 382 -38.90 30.36 2.08
CA SER A 382 -38.30 29.67 3.21
C SER A 382 -37.62 30.64 4.16
N LYS A 383 -37.53 30.21 5.42
CA LYS A 383 -37.03 31.05 6.52
C LYS A 383 -35.56 31.41 6.28
N GLY A 384 -35.18 32.62 6.67
CA GLY A 384 -33.78 33.07 6.71
C GLY A 384 -33.23 33.65 5.41
N TRP A 385 -33.67 33.19 4.23
CA TRP A 385 -33.10 33.63 2.95
C TRP A 385 -33.19 35.15 2.68
N GLN A 386 -34.33 35.77 3.02
CA GLN A 386 -34.51 37.20 2.83
C GLN A 386 -33.59 38.02 3.74
N ASP A 387 -33.41 37.59 4.99
CA ASP A 387 -32.55 38.27 5.95
C ASP A 387 -31.08 38.07 5.60
N PHE A 388 -30.70 36.83 5.25
CA PHE A 388 -29.37 36.48 4.74
C PHE A 388 -28.98 37.34 3.54
N THR A 389 -29.82 37.40 2.50
CA THR A 389 -29.50 38.15 1.27
C THR A 389 -29.55 39.66 1.42
N LYS A 390 -30.35 40.20 2.35
CA LYS A 390 -30.42 41.64 2.62
C LYS A 390 -29.28 42.11 3.51
N LYS A 391 -29.00 41.40 4.61
CA LYS A 391 -28.02 41.80 5.62
C LYS A 391 -26.59 41.47 5.18
N GLU A 392 -26.36 40.31 4.57
CA GLU A 392 -25.00 39.84 4.20
C GLU A 392 -24.65 40.07 2.73
N ARG A 393 -25.34 40.97 2.02
CA ARG A 393 -25.17 41.16 0.57
C ARG A 393 -23.72 41.41 0.15
N ALA A 394 -22.98 42.22 0.91
CA ALA A 394 -21.58 42.53 0.62
C ALA A 394 -20.68 41.30 0.81
N GLN A 395 -20.83 40.59 1.94
CA GLN A 395 -20.06 39.38 2.25
C GLN A 395 -20.36 38.24 1.28
N ILE A 396 -21.64 38.05 0.91
CA ILE A 396 -22.03 37.05 -0.10
C ILE A 396 -21.32 37.36 -1.43
N LYS A 397 -21.29 38.63 -1.84
CA LYS A 397 -20.62 39.03 -3.07
C LYS A 397 -19.12 38.75 -2.99
N GLU A 398 -18.45 39.20 -1.93
CA GLU A 398 -17.02 38.96 -1.70
C GLU A 398 -16.67 37.47 -1.75
N ILE A 399 -17.39 36.63 -1.00
CA ILE A 399 -17.14 35.18 -0.97
C ILE A 399 -17.38 34.53 -2.34
N ARG A 400 -18.41 34.96 -3.07
CA ARG A 400 -18.69 34.41 -4.40
C ARG A 400 -17.70 34.89 -5.46
N ASP A 401 -17.22 36.13 -5.36
CA ASP A 401 -16.16 36.66 -6.22
C ASP A 401 -14.86 35.86 -6.02
N GLU A 402 -14.51 35.52 -4.77
CA GLU A 402 -13.37 34.63 -4.44
C GLU A 402 -13.54 33.21 -4.99
N ILE A 403 -14.76 32.65 -4.94
CA ILE A 403 -15.06 31.34 -5.55
C ILE A 403 -14.95 31.41 -7.08
N ALA A 404 -15.41 32.50 -7.69
CA ALA A 404 -15.26 32.73 -9.12
C ALA A 404 -13.78 32.89 -9.51
N GLN A 405 -12.97 33.53 -8.67
CA GLN A 405 -11.51 33.60 -8.87
C GLN A 405 -10.87 32.20 -8.85
N ILE A 406 -11.27 31.31 -7.94
CA ILE A 406 -10.79 29.91 -7.96
C ILE A 406 -11.15 29.20 -9.27
N SER A 407 -12.35 29.43 -9.81
CA SER A 407 -12.75 28.87 -11.11
C SER A 407 -11.87 29.39 -12.26
N GLN A 408 -11.51 30.68 -12.23
CA GLN A 408 -10.61 31.28 -13.21
C GLN A 408 -9.17 30.78 -13.07
N GLU A 409 -8.64 30.70 -11.84
CA GLU A 409 -7.31 30.16 -11.54
C GLU A 409 -7.20 28.70 -12.00
N THR A 410 -8.25 27.90 -11.78
CA THR A 410 -8.25 26.48 -12.14
C THR A 410 -8.59 26.21 -13.60
N GLY A 411 -9.20 27.19 -14.30
CA GLY A 411 -9.75 26.98 -15.64
C GLY A 411 -10.89 25.97 -15.67
N LEU A 412 -11.58 25.75 -14.55
CA LEU A 412 -12.61 24.72 -14.41
C LEU A 412 -13.85 25.26 -13.71
N GLU A 413 -15.00 24.64 -14.01
CA GLU A 413 -16.22 24.84 -13.24
C GLU A 413 -16.07 24.21 -11.84
N ILE A 414 -16.63 24.84 -10.81
CA ILE A 414 -16.52 24.37 -9.42
C ILE A 414 -17.01 22.91 -9.25
N ALA A 415 -18.08 22.53 -9.94
CA ALA A 415 -18.59 21.16 -9.90
C ALA A 415 -17.63 20.15 -10.54
N GLU A 416 -16.98 20.53 -11.65
CA GLU A 416 -15.99 19.69 -12.34
C GLU A 416 -14.72 19.56 -11.52
N PHE A 417 -14.23 20.67 -10.94
CA PHE A 417 -13.10 20.66 -10.02
C PHE A 417 -13.36 19.73 -8.82
N ARG A 418 -14.56 19.78 -8.22
CA ARG A 418 -14.95 18.90 -7.11
C ARG A 418 -14.94 17.42 -7.52
N ARG A 419 -15.40 17.09 -8.74
CA ARG A 419 -15.33 15.73 -9.30
C ARG A 419 -13.88 15.27 -9.42
N ILE A 420 -13.01 16.11 -9.97
CA ILE A 420 -11.58 15.82 -10.16
C ILE A 420 -10.90 15.55 -8.82
N VAL A 421 -11.09 16.42 -7.83
CA VAL A 421 -10.55 16.25 -6.47
C VAL A 421 -10.99 14.92 -5.88
N HIS A 422 -12.26 14.55 -6.02
CA HIS A 422 -12.77 13.28 -5.52
C HIS A 422 -12.13 12.06 -6.23
N THR A 423 -11.94 12.12 -7.55
CA THR A 423 -11.25 11.07 -8.30
C THR A 423 -9.82 10.86 -7.79
N VAL A 424 -9.07 11.95 -7.58
CA VAL A 424 -7.70 11.87 -7.07
C VAL A 424 -7.68 11.35 -5.62
N GLN A 425 -8.57 11.82 -4.76
CA GLN A 425 -8.71 11.31 -3.37
C GLN A 425 -9.01 9.81 -3.34
N LYS A 426 -9.85 9.32 -4.27
CA LYS A 426 -10.14 7.89 -4.39
C LYS A 426 -8.88 7.11 -4.77
N GLY A 427 -8.17 7.52 -5.82
CA GLY A 427 -6.92 6.87 -6.26
C GLY A 427 -5.84 6.88 -5.17
N GLU A 428 -5.71 8.00 -4.45
CA GLU A 428 -4.77 8.17 -3.35
C GLU A 428 -5.11 7.24 -2.18
N LYS A 429 -6.38 7.13 -1.81
CA LYS A 429 -6.83 6.22 -0.75
C LYS A 429 -6.58 4.76 -1.12
N GLU A 430 -6.88 4.36 -2.35
CA GLU A 430 -6.65 2.99 -2.83
C GLU A 430 -5.17 2.64 -2.85
N ALA A 431 -4.31 3.53 -3.37
CA ALA A 431 -2.86 3.34 -3.37
C ALA A 431 -2.27 3.30 -1.95
N ARG A 432 -2.69 4.21 -1.07
CA ARG A 432 -2.24 4.27 0.34
C ARG A 432 -2.64 3.00 1.10
N GLN A 433 -3.87 2.52 0.90
CA GLN A 433 -4.36 1.31 1.54
C GLN A 433 -3.58 0.08 1.05
N ALA A 434 -3.37 -0.05 -0.26
CA ALA A 434 -2.56 -1.13 -0.81
C ALA A 434 -1.09 -1.07 -0.35
N LYS A 435 -0.50 0.12 -0.27
CA LYS A 435 0.86 0.32 0.27
C LYS A 435 0.94 -0.08 1.74
N LYS A 436 -0.07 0.24 2.54
CA LYS A 436 -0.17 -0.19 3.94
C LYS A 436 -0.21 -1.70 4.06
N GLU A 437 -1.07 -2.37 3.29
CA GLU A 437 -1.14 -3.84 3.25
C GLU A 437 0.20 -4.47 2.83
N MET A 438 0.90 -3.88 1.85
CA MET A 438 2.23 -4.32 1.43
C MET A 438 3.26 -4.24 2.56
N VAL A 439 3.27 -3.13 3.29
CA VAL A 439 4.20 -2.90 4.40
C VAL A 439 3.91 -3.86 5.55
N GLU A 440 2.64 -4.02 5.93
CA GLU A 440 2.19 -4.92 7.00
C GLU A 440 2.59 -6.38 6.73
N ALA A 441 2.43 -6.85 5.49
CA ALA A 441 2.82 -8.21 5.12
C ALA A 441 4.34 -8.42 5.11
N ASN A 442 5.12 -7.36 4.91
CA ASN A 442 6.59 -7.41 4.84
C ASN A 442 7.30 -7.06 6.16
N LEU A 443 6.57 -6.79 7.24
CA LEU A 443 7.18 -6.45 8.55
C LEU A 443 8.15 -7.54 9.05
N ARG A 444 7.86 -8.81 8.77
CA ARG A 444 8.73 -9.94 9.16
C ARG A 444 10.11 -9.86 8.50
N LEU A 445 10.16 -9.44 7.24
CA LEU A 445 11.41 -9.25 6.50
C LEU A 445 12.24 -8.15 7.16
N VAL A 446 11.62 -7.00 7.47
CA VAL A 446 12.29 -5.87 8.15
C VAL A 446 12.91 -6.33 9.47
N ILE A 447 12.15 -7.06 10.31
CA ILE A 447 12.66 -7.62 11.57
C ILE A 447 13.84 -8.57 11.34
N SER A 448 13.75 -9.45 10.34
CA SER A 448 14.83 -10.41 10.05
C SER A 448 16.14 -9.71 9.66
N ILE A 449 16.04 -8.55 9.01
CA ILE A 449 17.18 -7.71 8.66
C ILE A 449 17.65 -6.94 9.89
N ALA A 450 16.77 -6.24 10.60
CA ALA A 450 17.07 -5.43 11.79
C ALA A 450 17.76 -6.24 12.90
N LYS A 451 17.37 -7.52 13.09
CA LYS A 451 18.03 -8.44 14.04
C LYS A 451 19.54 -8.55 13.84
N LYS A 452 20.04 -8.43 12.60
CA LYS A 452 21.47 -8.48 12.27
C LYS A 452 22.25 -7.23 12.72
N TYR A 453 21.55 -6.14 13.06
CA TYR A 453 22.13 -4.83 13.38
C TYR A 453 21.92 -4.39 14.84
N THR A 454 21.31 -5.25 15.67
CA THR A 454 20.99 -4.98 17.09
C THR A 454 22.16 -4.50 17.94
N ASN A 455 23.39 -4.90 17.62
CA ASN A 455 24.59 -4.55 18.39
C ASN A 455 25.33 -3.32 17.84
N ARG A 456 24.70 -2.46 17.02
CA ARG A 456 25.34 -1.28 16.40
C ARG A 456 24.98 0.06 17.03
N GLY A 457 24.42 0.06 18.24
CA GLY A 457 24.22 1.27 19.05
C GLY A 457 22.84 1.92 18.98
N LEU A 458 21.90 1.39 18.18
CA LEU A 458 20.48 1.74 18.24
C LEU A 458 19.67 0.65 18.93
N GLN A 459 18.57 1.04 19.59
CA GLN A 459 17.64 0.09 20.19
C GLN A 459 16.90 -0.70 19.09
N PHE A 460 16.54 -1.94 19.37
CA PHE A 460 15.87 -2.82 18.39
C PHE A 460 14.50 -2.33 17.89
N LEU A 461 13.82 -1.44 18.62
CA LEU A 461 12.58 -0.80 18.15
C LEU A 461 12.85 0.39 17.22
N ASP A 462 14.04 0.98 17.30
CA ASP A 462 14.46 2.10 16.46
C ASP A 462 15.05 1.62 15.13
N LEU A 463 15.65 0.41 15.14
CA LEU A 463 16.15 -0.33 13.97
C LEU A 463 14.99 -0.95 13.18
#